data_AF-A0A8T4J7R3-F1
#
_entry.id   AF-A0A8T4J7R3-F1
#
_cell.length_a   1.000
_cell.length_b   1.000
_cell.length_c   1.000
_cell.angle_alpha   90.00
_cell.angle_beta   90.00
_cell.angle_gamma   90.00
#
_symmetry.space_group_name_H-M   'P 1'
#
loop_
_entity.id
_entity.type
_entity.pdbx_description
1 polymer ?
#
loop_
_entity_poly.entity_id
_entity_poly.type
_entity_poly.pdbx_seq_one_letter_code
_entity_poly.pdbx_strand_id
1 'polypeptide(L)' 'LRVEQKLLYETYGRWCADEGIRSATSRAFASRIRQELGLSSPADMIKNNATKLYPGLALLPDGTDTTADRVR' A
#
# COMPACT_ATOMS: atom_id res chain seq x y z
N LEU A 1 11.37 -5.72 5.17
CA LEU A 1 9.88 -5.70 5.05
C LEU A 1 9.51 -5.63 3.58
N ARG A 2 8.40 -6.25 3.17
CA ARG A 2 7.87 -6.20 1.81
C ARG A 2 6.36 -6.45 1.80
N VAL A 3 5.65 -5.85 0.85
CA VAL A 3 4.20 -6.05 0.66
C VAL A 3 3.89 -6.21 -0.81
N GLU A 4 2.94 -7.09 -1.14
CA GLU A 4 2.46 -7.22 -2.51
C GLU A 4 1.69 -5.96 -2.95
N GLN A 5 1.92 -5.52 -4.18
CA GLN A 5 1.27 -4.33 -4.75
C GLN A 5 -0.26 -4.45 -4.74
N LYS A 6 -0.78 -5.63 -5.12
CA LYS A 6 -2.22 -5.90 -5.16
C LYS A 6 -2.81 -5.83 -3.77
N LEU A 7 -2.21 -6.54 -2.81
CA LEU A 7 -2.65 -6.55 -1.42
C LEU A 7 -2.64 -5.14 -0.81
N LEU A 8 -1.57 -4.36 -1.03
CA LEU A 8 -1.50 -2.98 -0.54
C LEU A 8 -2.60 -2.10 -1.11
N TYR A 9 -2.92 -2.23 -2.41
CA TYR A 9 -3.99 -1.45 -3.04
C TYR A 9 -5.38 -1.85 -2.53
N GLU A 10 -5.61 -3.15 -2.30
CA GLU A 10 -6.87 -3.64 -1.72
C GLU A 10 -7.09 -3.13 -0.30
N THR A 11 -6.06 -3.16 0.56
CA THR A 11 -6.12 -2.59 1.91
C THR A 11 -6.38 -1.08 1.88
N TYR A 12 -5.69 -0.34 1.00
CA TYR A 12 -5.95 1.09 0.79
C TYR A 12 -7.40 1.35 0.36
N GLY A 13 -7.93 0.54 -0.57
CA GLY A 13 -9.30 0.66 -1.03
C GLY A 13 -10.34 0.43 0.07
N ARG A 14 -10.12 -0.58 0.92
CA ARG A 14 -10.97 -0.84 2.10
C ARG A 14 -10.93 0.32 3.08
N TRP A 15 -9.74 0.80 3.44
CA TRP A 15 -9.59 1.96 4.32
C TRP A 15 -10.29 3.21 3.76
N CYS A 16 -10.16 3.49 2.46
CA CYS A 16 -10.89 4.59 1.84
C CYS A 16 -12.41 4.41 1.94
N ALA A 17 -12.92 3.20 1.73
CA ALA A 17 -14.36 2.92 1.85
C ALA A 17 -14.87 3.14 3.29
N ASP A 18 -14.11 2.68 4.28
CA ASP A 18 -14.44 2.84 5.70
C ASP A 18 -14.45 4.32 6.13
N GLU A 19 -13.54 5.12 5.58
CA GLU A 19 -13.47 6.57 5.82
C GLU A 19 -14.44 7.38 4.93
N GLY A 20 -15.21 6.74 4.04
CA GLY A 20 -16.11 7.41 3.09
C GLY A 20 -15.39 8.25 2.02
N ILE A 21 -14.12 7.97 1.75
CA ILE A 21 -13.25 8.68 0.81
C ILE A 21 -13.22 7.96 -0.53
N ARG A 22 -13.19 8.73 -1.63
CA ARG A 22 -12.96 8.16 -2.96
C ARG A 22 -11.50 7.73 -3.14
N SER A 23 -11.27 6.43 -3.32
CA SER A 23 -9.94 5.89 -3.61
C SER A 23 -9.40 6.38 -4.96
N ALA A 24 -8.08 6.60 -5.04
CA ALA A 24 -7.38 6.78 -6.29
C ALA A 24 -7.44 5.52 -7.17
N THR A 25 -7.21 5.68 -8.48
CA THR A 25 -7.06 4.52 -9.39
C THR A 25 -5.82 3.71 -9.02
N SER A 26 -5.85 2.41 -9.29
CA SER A 26 -4.70 1.51 -9.04
C SER A 26 -3.39 2.04 -9.65
N ARG A 27 -3.46 2.59 -10.86
CA ARG A 27 -2.28 3.17 -11.55
C ARG A 27 -1.75 4.42 -10.85
N ALA A 28 -2.64 5.35 -10.45
CA ALA A 28 -2.24 6.56 -9.75
C ALA A 28 -1.63 6.24 -8.38
N PHE A 29 -2.29 5.37 -7.61
CA PHE A 29 -1.80 4.86 -6.33
C PHE A 29 -0.41 4.22 -6.48
N ALA A 30 -0.26 3.28 -7.42
CA ALA A 30 1.00 2.59 -7.66
C ALA A 30 2.13 3.53 -8.08
N SER A 31 1.81 4.61 -8.82
CA SER A 31 2.79 5.64 -9.17
C SER A 31 3.26 6.41 -7.95
N ARG A 32 2.33 6.81 -7.07
CA ARG A 32 2.64 7.55 -5.85
C ARG A 32 3.50 6.73 -4.89
N ILE A 33 3.12 5.49 -4.60
CA ILE A 33 3.91 4.61 -3.71
C ILE A 33 5.33 4.40 -4.23
N ARG A 34 5.51 4.24 -5.55
CA ARG A 34 6.85 4.13 -6.13
C ARG A 34 7.68 5.39 -5.89
N GLN A 35 7.12 6.58 -6.09
CA GLN A 35 7.81 7.84 -5.83
C GLN A 35 8.24 7.96 -4.36
N GLU A 36 7.34 7.65 -3.42
CA GLU A 36 7.64 7.66 -1.97
C GLU A 36 8.78 6.69 -1.59
N LEU A 37 8.91 5.59 -2.33
CA LEU A 37 9.97 4.59 -2.11
C LEU A 37 11.23 4.83 -2.95
N GLY A 38 11.30 5.92 -3.72
CA GLY A 38 12.43 6.20 -4.61
C GLY A 38 12.56 5.22 -5.78
N LEU A 39 11.47 4.55 -6.19
CA LEU A 39 11.43 3.63 -7.33
C LEU A 39 11.00 4.35 -8.59
N SER A 40 11.89 4.43 -9.59
CA SER A 40 11.59 5.08 -10.87
C SER A 40 10.55 4.31 -11.69
N SER A 41 10.53 2.98 -11.60
CA SER A 41 9.70 2.12 -12.45
C SER A 41 9.22 0.84 -11.75
N PRO A 42 8.22 0.13 -12.32
CA PRO A 42 7.86 -1.21 -11.87
C PRO A 42 8.97 -2.25 -12.04
N ALA A 43 10.02 -1.98 -12.83
CA ALA A 43 11.15 -2.89 -13.01
C ALA A 43 12.04 -2.93 -11.75
N ASP A 44 12.07 -1.84 -10.99
CA ASP A 44 12.88 -1.69 -9.77
C ASP A 44 12.23 -2.36 -8.54
N MET A 45 11.01 -2.88 -8.70
CA MET A 45 10.29 -3.61 -7.67
C MET A 45 10.78 -5.05 -7.54
N ILE A 46 10.71 -5.60 -6.32
CA ILE A 46 10.97 -7.01 -6.06
C ILE A 46 9.92 -7.85 -6.81
N LYS A 47 10.38 -8.93 -7.46
CA LYS A 47 9.51 -9.91 -8.12
C LYS A 47 9.48 -11.19 -7.28
N ASN A 48 8.31 -11.75 -7.04
CA ASN A 48 8.13 -13.08 -6.45
C ASN A 48 7.15 -13.86 -7.32
N ASN A 49 7.63 -14.84 -8.10
CA ASN A 49 6.84 -15.49 -9.14
C ASN A 49 6.17 -14.43 -10.05
N ALA A 50 4.84 -14.41 -10.09
CA ALA A 50 4.05 -13.46 -10.86
C ALA A 50 3.67 -12.17 -10.09
N THR A 51 4.06 -12.02 -8.82
CA THR A 51 3.68 -10.85 -8.00
C THR A 51 4.80 -9.82 -7.89
N LYS A 52 4.37 -8.56 -7.81
CA LYS A 52 5.23 -7.38 -7.61
C LYS A 52 5.14 -6.94 -6.16
N LEU A 53 6.28 -6.74 -5.53
CA LEU A 53 6.37 -6.32 -4.13
C LEU A 53 7.07 -4.97 -4.00
N TYR A 54 6.48 -4.11 -3.18
CA TYR A 54 7.15 -2.90 -2.71
C TYR A 54 8.14 -3.27 -1.60
N PRO A 55 9.41 -2.84 -1.69
CA PRO A 55 10.37 -2.98 -0.60
C PRO A 55 10.08 -1.98 0.52
N GLY A 56 10.53 -2.29 1.74
CA GLY A 56 10.50 -1.34 2.87
C GLY A 56 9.13 -1.09 3.49
N LEU A 57 8.05 -1.60 2.90
CA LEU A 57 6.68 -1.50 3.41
C LEU A 57 6.15 -2.86 3.90
N ALA A 58 5.26 -2.82 4.88
CA ALA A 58 4.47 -3.96 5.34
C ALA A 58 3.08 -3.48 5.76
N LEU A 59 2.10 -4.38 5.69
CA LEU A 59 0.80 -4.13 6.32
C LEU A 59 0.86 -4.51 7.80
N LEU A 60 0.07 -3.81 8.58
CA LEU A 60 -0.20 -4.21 9.95
C LEU A 60 -1.03 -5.51 9.96
N PRO A 61 -0.85 -6.38 10.97
CA PRO A 61 -1.70 -7.56 11.14
C PRO A 61 -3.16 -7.16 11.38
N ASP A 62 -4.10 -7.97 10.89
CA ASP A 62 -5.52 -7.76 11.21
C ASP A 62 -5.73 -7.82 12.74
N GLY A 63 -6.31 -6.75 13.31
CA GLY A 63 -6.58 -6.62 14.76
C GLY A 63 -5.66 -5.66 15.51
N THR A 64 -4.64 -5.07 14.88
CA THR A 64 -3.93 -3.92 15.46
C THR A 64 -4.66 -2.62 15.08
N ASP A 65 -5.73 -2.28 15.80
CA ASP A 65 -6.38 -0.98 15.68
C ASP A 65 -5.45 0.11 16.27
N THR A 66 -4.81 0.90 15.40
CA THR A 66 -4.00 2.07 15.80
C THR A 66 -4.89 3.29 16.13
N THR A 67 -6.18 3.09 16.35
CA THR A 67 -7.13 4.14 16.79
C THR A 67 -6.75 4.76 18.15
N ALA A 68 -5.83 4.12 18.88
CA ALA A 68 -5.29 4.62 20.15
C ALA A 68 -4.49 5.94 20.08
N ASP A 69 -4.18 6.48 18.89
CA ASP A 69 -3.35 7.70 18.74
C ASP A 69 -4.11 8.92 18.19
N ARG A 70 -5.41 8.82 17.85
CA ARG A 70 -6.19 9.95 17.30
C ARG A 70 -6.70 10.96 18.34
N VAL A 71 -6.24 10.89 19.60
CA VAL A 71 -6.53 11.89 20.65
C VAL A 71 -5.24 12.25 21.38
N ARG A 72 -4.42 13.12 20.77
CA ARG A 72 -3.49 14.00 21.48
C ARG A 72 -3.45 15.36 20.79
#